data_AF-A0A2V6BB78-F1
#
_entry.id   AF-A0A2V6BB78-F1
#
_cell.length_a   1.000
_cell.length_b   1.000
_cell.length_c   1.000
_cell.angle_alpha   90.00
_cell.angle_beta   90.00
_cell.angle_gamma   90.00
#
_symmetry.space_group_name_H-M   'P 1'
#
loop_
_entity.id
_entity.type
_entity.pdbx_description
1 polymer ?
#
loop_
_entity_poly.entity_id
_entity_poly.type
_entity_poly.pdbx_seq_one_letter_code
_entity_poly.pdbx_strand_id
1 'polypeptide(L)' 'VGAGETLAAVQIAMIAGLPYTALRDAVLTHPTLVEGLISLFSSAASAHNVVVTRGAQISAA' A
#
# COMPACT_ATOMS: atom_id res chain seq x y z
N VAL A 1 -21.01 -2.88 7.01
CA VAL A 1 -20.12 -1.82 6.51
C VAL A 1 -18.74 -2.12 7.07
N GLY A 2 -17.75 -2.43 6.23
CA GLY A 2 -16.57 -3.20 6.65
C GLY A 2 -15.35 -3.15 5.72
N ALA A 3 -14.33 -3.94 6.06
CA ALA A 3 -12.99 -3.91 5.44
C ALA A 3 -12.98 -3.96 3.90
N GLY A 4 -14.00 -4.52 3.25
CA GLY A 4 -14.12 -4.52 1.79
C GLY A 4 -14.19 -3.12 1.18
N GLU A 5 -14.82 -2.16 1.84
CA GLU A 5 -14.93 -0.77 1.36
C GLU A 5 -13.59 -0.04 1.47
N THR A 6 -12.84 -0.30 2.55
CA THR A 6 -11.46 0.18 2.72
C THR A 6 -10.54 -0.39 1.66
N LEU A 7 -10.65 -1.69 1.40
CA LEU A 7 -9.85 -2.39 0.38
C LEU A 7 -10.23 -1.93 -1.03
N ALA A 8 -11.49 -1.59 -1.28
CA ALA A 8 -11.92 -1.00 -2.54
C ALA A 8 -11.25 0.37 -2.78
N ALA A 9 -11.18 1.24 -1.78
CA ALA A 9 -10.46 2.52 -1.89
C ALA A 9 -8.97 2.34 -2.20
N VAL A 10 -8.32 1.36 -1.56
CA VAL A 10 -6.93 0.98 -1.85
C VAL A 10 -6.78 0.47 -3.28
N GLN A 11 -7.68 -0.43 -3.71
CA GLN A 11 -7.65 -1.00 -5.05
C GLN A 11 -7.85 0.07 -6.13
N ILE A 12 -8.73 1.05 -5.90
CA ILE A 12 -8.92 2.19 -6.79
C ILE A 12 -7.62 2.98 -6.94
N ALA A 13 -6.93 3.29 -5.84
CA ALA A 13 -5.64 3.98 -5.88
C ALA A 13 -4.57 3.17 -6.65
N MET A 14 -4.53 1.85 -6.47
CA MET A 14 -3.61 0.96 -7.21
C MET A 14 -3.89 0.93 -8.70
N ILE A 15 -5.16 0.80 -9.12
CA ILE A 15 -5.55 0.83 -10.54
C ILE A 15 -5.21 2.18 -11.18
N ALA A 16 -5.34 3.27 -10.42
CA ALA A 16 -4.94 4.60 -10.85
C ALA A 16 -3.41 4.84 -10.83
N GLY A 17 -2.61 3.87 -10.37
CA GLY A 17 -1.15 4.00 -10.28
C GLY A 17 -0.68 5.03 -9.25
N LEU A 18 -1.51 5.37 -8.26
CA LEU A 18 -1.19 6.38 -7.26
C LEU A 18 -0.26 5.82 -6.18
N PRO A 19 0.67 6.64 -5.65
CA PRO A 19 1.43 6.26 -4.47
C PRO A 19 0.49 6.13 -3.26
N TYR A 20 0.85 5.27 -2.30
CA TYR A 20 0.04 5.06 -1.08
C TYR A 20 -0.20 6.36 -0.28
N THR A 21 0.70 7.34 -0.41
CA THR A 21 0.57 8.67 0.19
C THR A 21 -0.60 9.47 -0.36
N ALA A 22 -1.09 9.17 -1.57
CA ALA A 22 -2.29 9.81 -2.11
C ALA A 22 -3.52 9.54 -1.24
N LEU A 23 -3.61 8.35 -0.61
CA LEU A 23 -4.68 8.03 0.34
C LEU A 23 -4.46 8.69 1.70
N ARG A 24 -3.20 8.94 2.11
CA ARG A 24 -2.87 9.70 3.32
C ARG A 24 -3.25 11.17 3.18
N ASP A 25 -2.99 11.74 2.01
CA ASP A 25 -3.15 13.17 1.75
C ASP A 25 -4.58 13.52 1.26
N ALA A 26 -5.43 12.51 1.05
CA ALA A 26 -6.82 12.71 0.63
C ALA A 26 -7.68 13.31 1.75
N VAL A 27 -8.56 14.25 1.38
CA VAL A 27 -9.61 14.76 2.27
C VAL A 27 -10.76 13.76 2.25
N LEU A 28 -10.84 12.92 3.29
CA LEU A 28 -11.89 11.94 3.45
C LEU A 28 -12.99 12.46 4.39
N THR A 29 -14.23 12.06 4.11
CA THR A 29 -15.37 12.42 4.96
C THR A 29 -15.17 11.87 6.37
N HIS A 30 -15.50 12.68 7.38
CA HIS A 30 -15.44 12.26 8.79
C HIS A 30 -16.86 12.20 9.38
N PRO A 31 -17.23 11.12 10.11
CA PRO A 31 -16.45 9.91 10.40
C PRO A 31 -16.59 8.83 9.31
N THR A 32 -15.52 8.15 8.91
CA THR A 32 -15.54 7.04 7.95
C THR A 32 -14.38 6.07 8.18
N LEU A 33 -14.60 4.75 8.11
CA LEU A 33 -13.56 3.72 8.33
C LEU A 33 -12.28 3.97 7.48
N VAL A 34 -12.45 4.38 6.23
CA VAL A 34 -11.35 4.65 5.28
C VAL A 34 -10.37 5.72 5.80
N GLU A 35 -10.80 6.64 6.68
CA GLU A 35 -9.93 7.67 7.27
C GLU A 35 -8.77 7.08 8.07
N GLY A 36 -8.91 5.85 8.59
CA GLY A 36 -7.84 5.13 9.30
C GLY A 36 -6.59 4.89 8.44
N LEU A 37 -6.72 4.91 7.11
CA LEU A 37 -5.58 4.81 6.18
C LEU A 37 -4.62 6.01 6.29
N ILE A 38 -5.10 7.18 6.71
CA ILE A 38 -4.27 8.37 6.92
C ILE A 38 -3.22 8.07 7.99
N SER A 39 -3.66 7.54 9.13
CA SER A 39 -2.74 7.17 10.21
C SER A 39 -1.82 6.02 9.82
N LEU A 40 -2.32 5.02 9.11
CA LEU A 40 -1.52 3.87 8.64
C LEU A 40 -0.33 4.35 7.79
N PHE A 41 -0.60 5.24 6.83
CA PHE A 41 0.36 5.69 5.83
C PHE A 41 1.18 6.92 6.25
N SER A 42 1.04 7.38 7.49
CA SER A 42 1.79 8.54 8.00
C SER A 42 3.28 8.25 8.20
N SER A 43 3.68 6.98 8.30
CA SER A 43 5.09 6.57 8.38
C SER A 43 5.60 6.01 7.05
N ALA A 44 6.92 6.02 6.87
CA ALA A 44 7.57 5.32 5.76
C ALA A 44 7.33 3.80 5.89
N ALA A 45 7.13 3.14 4.75
CA ALA A 45 7.03 1.69 4.73
C ALA A 45 8.33 1.07 5.26
N SER A 46 8.21 0.21 6.27
CA SER A 46 9.34 -0.60 6.72
C SER A 46 9.62 -1.69 5.68
N ALA A 47 10.72 -1.53 4.94
CA ALA A 47 11.19 -2.58 4.05
C ALA A 47 11.84 -3.68 4.90
N HIS A 48 11.12 -4.77 5.13
CA HIS A 48 11.79 -6.02 5.47
C HIS A 48 12.55 -6.48 4.21
N ASN A 49 13.85 -6.71 4.34
CA ASN A 49 14.69 -7.15 3.21
C ASN A 49 14.21 -8.53 2.73
N VAL A 50 13.38 -8.55 1.69
CA VAL A 50 13.05 -9.79 0.97
C VAL A 50 14.32 -10.18 0.23
N VAL A 51 15.04 -11.16 0.76
CA VAL A 51 16.19 -11.75 0.05
C VAL A 51 15.66 -12.29 -1.29
N VAL A 52 16.01 -11.62 -2.38
CA VAL A 52 15.66 -12.04 -3.72
C VAL A 52 16.78 -12.98 -4.17
N THR A 53 16.60 -14.29 -4.01
CA THR A 53 17.51 -15.31 -4.54
C THR A 53 17.26 -15.46 -6.04
N ARG A 54 17.68 -14.45 -6.82
CA ARG A 54 17.55 -14.49 -8.28
C ARG A 54 18.77 -15.18 -8.90
N GLY A 55 18.61 -16.46 -9.22
CA GLY A 55 19.22 -17.19 -10.35
C GLY A 55 20.59 -16.75 -10.89
N ALA A 56 21.63 -16.70 -10.04
CA ALA A 56 23.01 -16.45 -10.47
C ALA A 56 23.95 -17.66 -10.28
N GLN A 57 23.41 -18.89 -10.24
CA GLN A 57 24.18 -20.13 -10.04
C GLN A 57 23.88 -21.14 -11.17
N ILE A 58 23.90 -20.69 -12.43
CA ILE A 58 23.91 -21.56 -13.63
C ILE A 58 24.86 -21.00 -14.70
N SER A 59 26.08 -20.64 -14.32
CA SER A 59 27.16 -20.43 -15.29
C SER A 59 28.52 -20.58 -14.61
N ALA A 60 28.76 -21.80 -14.13
CA ALA A 60 30.09 -22.29 -13.81
C ALA A 60 30.11 -23.75 -14.27
N ALA A 61 30.21 -23.92 -15.58
CA ALA A 61 30.51 -25.17 -16.29
C ALA A 61 31.64 -24.84 -17.26
#